data_AF-A0A7Z9KSI7-F1
#
_entry.id   AF-A0A7Z9KSI7-F1
#
_cell.length_a   1.000
_cell.length_b   1.000
_cell.length_c   1.000
_cell.angle_alpha   90.00
_cell.angle_beta   90.00
_cell.angle_gamma   90.00
#
_symmetry.space_group_name_H-M   'P 1'
#
loop_
_entity.id
_entity.type
_entity.pdbx_description
1 polymer ?
#
loop_
_entity_poly.entity_id
_entity_poly.type
_entity_poly.pdbx_seq_one_letter_code
_entity_poly.pdbx_strand_id
1 'polypeptide(L)'
;MPEQNSKEIYVYVGTYTNSGKSKGIYVYRISLDSGALEFVSVTEGIENPSFLDIDSQRKYLYSVNEVGEFAGESSGAVTAFSIDSETGELTYLNQQSSRRSSCQLWWWKCFYPTNTTGWADR
;
A
#
# COMPACT_ATOMS: atom_id res chain seq x y z
N MET A 1 15.63 -19.75 -28.64
CA MET A 1 16.26 -18.63 -27.93
C MET A 1 15.80 -18.73 -26.48
N PRO A 2 16.69 -18.84 -25.49
CA PRO A 2 16.26 -19.06 -24.12
C PRO A 2 15.58 -17.80 -23.60
N GLU A 3 14.43 -18.01 -22.99
CA GLU A 3 13.61 -17.06 -22.24
C GLU A 3 14.48 -16.44 -21.15
N GLN A 4 14.81 -15.16 -21.30
CA GLN A 4 15.55 -14.43 -20.28
C GLN A 4 14.65 -14.34 -19.06
N ASN A 5 15.12 -14.90 -17.94
CA ASN A 5 14.49 -14.81 -16.64
C ASN A 5 14.54 -13.35 -16.19
N SER A 6 13.62 -12.53 -16.71
CA SER A 6 13.57 -11.11 -16.41
C SER A 6 13.24 -10.96 -14.95
N LYS A 7 14.18 -10.40 -14.18
CA LYS A 7 13.86 -10.02 -12.81
C LYS A 7 12.96 -8.79 -12.89
N GLU A 8 11.67 -9.03 -12.88
CA GLU A 8 10.65 -8.00 -12.78
C GLU A 8 10.37 -7.71 -11.30
N ILE A 9 10.27 -6.44 -10.95
CA ILE A 9 9.84 -6.03 -9.61
C ILE A 9 8.66 -5.07 -9.73
N TYR A 10 7.74 -5.17 -8.78
CA TYR A 10 6.64 -4.23 -8.64
C TYR A 10 7.08 -3.01 -7.83
N VAL A 11 6.67 -1.85 -8.30
CA VAL A 11 6.93 -0.54 -7.71
C VAL A 11 5.59 0.10 -7.39
N TYR A 12 5.42 0.50 -6.14
CA TYR A 12 4.21 1.13 -5.64
C TYR A 12 4.46 2.61 -5.38
N VAL A 13 3.64 3.47 -5.97
CA VAL A 13 3.80 4.93 -5.90
C VAL A 13 2.56 5.52 -5.25
N GLY A 14 2.75 6.06 -4.04
CA GLY A 14 1.73 6.84 -3.33
C GLY A 14 1.65 8.25 -3.91
N THR A 15 0.45 8.80 -4.00
CA THR A 15 0.23 10.14 -4.55
C THR A 15 -0.67 10.98 -3.65
N TYR A 16 -0.49 12.30 -3.67
CA TYR A 16 -1.39 13.21 -2.96
C TYR A 16 -2.64 13.48 -3.79
N THR A 17 -3.78 12.96 -3.34
CA THR A 17 -5.06 13.07 -4.06
C THR A 17 -5.77 14.41 -3.84
N ASN A 18 -5.29 15.26 -2.93
CA ASN A 18 -5.81 16.62 -2.65
C ASN A 18 -6.00 17.52 -3.89
N SER A 19 -5.24 17.29 -4.96
CA SER A 19 -5.33 18.08 -6.20
C SER A 19 -6.34 17.53 -7.23
N GLY A 20 -6.96 16.37 -6.96
CA GLY A 20 -7.90 15.70 -7.86
C GLY A 20 -7.28 15.08 -9.13
N LYS A 21 -5.97 15.28 -9.36
CA LYS A 21 -5.26 14.72 -10.53
C LYS A 21 -4.76 13.30 -10.31
N SER A 22 -4.53 12.93 -9.06
CA SER A 22 -4.03 11.61 -8.69
C SER A 22 -5.13 10.82 -8.00
N LYS A 23 -5.22 9.53 -8.31
CA LYS A 23 -6.34 8.69 -7.90
C LYS A 23 -6.09 7.86 -6.64
N GLY A 24 -4.83 7.69 -6.23
CA GLY A 24 -4.46 6.89 -5.07
C GLY A 24 -3.06 6.28 -5.23
N ILE A 25 -2.97 4.95 -5.22
CA ILE A 25 -1.68 4.23 -5.29
C ILE A 25 -1.53 3.65 -6.69
N TYR A 26 -0.41 3.95 -7.35
CA TYR A 26 -0.11 3.43 -8.68
C TYR A 26 0.85 2.25 -8.58
N VAL A 27 0.56 1.20 -9.32
CA VAL A 27 1.39 0.00 -9.43
C VAL A 27 2.08 0.02 -10.78
N TYR A 28 3.40 -0.08 -10.75
CA TYR A 28 4.24 -0.22 -11.91
C TYR A 28 5.06 -1.49 -11.83
N ARG A 29 5.44 -2.01 -13.00
CA ARG A 29 6.36 -3.12 -13.14
C ARG A 29 7.62 -2.61 -13.80
N ILE A 30 8.78 -2.85 -13.20
CA ILE A 30 10.07 -2.51 -13.79
C ILE A 30 10.83 -3.78 -14.17
N SER A 31 11.24 -3.84 -15.43
CA SER A 31 12.17 -4.86 -15.92
C SER A 31 13.59 -4.45 -15.53
N LEU A 32 14.27 -5.22 -14.67
CA LEU A 32 15.63 -4.88 -14.24
C LEU A 32 16.68 -5.00 -15.35
N ASP A 33 16.36 -5.72 -16.43
CA ASP A 33 17.28 -5.88 -17.56
C ASP A 33 17.27 -4.69 -18.52
N SER A 34 16.08 -4.10 -18.73
CA SER A 34 15.90 -2.99 -19.67
C SER A 34 15.70 -1.63 -18.98
N GLY A 35 15.36 -1.63 -17.69
CA GLY A 35 14.89 -0.44 -16.98
C GLY A 35 13.51 0.05 -17.42
N ALA A 36 12.81 -0.71 -18.28
CA ALA A 36 11.49 -0.33 -18.76
C ALA A 36 10.48 -0.37 -17.62
N LEU A 37 9.70 0.70 -17.48
CA LEU A 37 8.66 0.86 -16.48
C LEU A 37 7.30 0.76 -17.16
N GLU A 38 6.51 -0.22 -16.77
CA GLU A 38 5.18 -0.49 -17.31
C GLU A 38 4.12 -0.22 -16.26
N PHE A 39 3.05 0.46 -16.66
CA PHE A 39 1.89 0.67 -15.79
C PHE A 39 1.09 -0.62 -15.69
N VAL A 40 0.81 -1.06 -14.46
CA VAL A 40 0.04 -2.28 -14.19
C VAL A 40 -1.39 -1.92 -13.81
N SER A 41 -1.55 -1.18 -12.72
CA SER A 41 -2.86 -0.86 -12.16
C SER A 41 -2.82 0.37 -11.25
N VAL A 42 -4.00 0.85 -10.88
CA VAL A 42 -4.17 1.94 -9.93
C VAL A 42 -5.22 1.56 -8.90
N THR A 43 -4.89 1.72 -7.62
CA THR A 43 -5.82 1.58 -6.52
C THR A 43 -6.42 2.93 -6.22
N GLU A 44 -7.68 3.10 -6.64
CA GLU A 44 -8.46 4.32 -6.42
C GLU A 44 -9.15 4.33 -5.06
N GLY A 45 -9.70 5.47 -4.64
CA GLY A 45 -10.47 5.59 -3.40
C GLY A 45 -9.63 5.73 -2.13
N ILE A 46 -8.32 5.98 -2.27
CA ILE A 46 -7.40 6.20 -1.16
C ILE A 46 -7.08 7.68 -1.03
N GLU A 47 -7.43 8.30 0.09
CA GLU A 47 -7.19 9.72 0.33
C GLU A 47 -5.78 9.98 0.86
N ASN A 48 -5.00 10.77 0.12
CA ASN A 48 -3.62 11.16 0.46
C ASN A 48 -2.74 10.03 1.00
N PRO A 49 -2.50 8.95 0.22
CA PRO A 49 -1.48 7.95 0.54
C PRO A 49 -0.08 8.59 0.49
N SER A 50 0.34 9.21 1.59
CA SER A 50 1.58 10.00 1.69
C SER A 50 2.80 9.13 1.96
N PHE A 51 2.60 7.96 2.57
CA PHE A 51 3.68 7.03 2.88
C PHE A 51 3.22 5.60 2.64
N LEU A 52 4.09 4.80 2.02
CA LEU A 52 3.87 3.37 1.77
C LEU A 52 4.98 2.56 2.43
N ASP A 53 4.61 1.48 3.13
CA ASP A 53 5.55 0.47 3.62
C ASP A 53 5.08 -0.91 3.18
N ILE A 54 6.02 -1.79 2.88
CA ILE A 54 5.74 -3.17 2.44
C ILE A 54 6.25 -4.12 3.51
N ASP A 55 5.50 -5.20 3.75
CA ASP A 55 5.96 -6.24 4.65
C ASP A 55 7.22 -6.95 4.10
N SER A 56 8.05 -7.47 5.01
CA SER A 56 9.24 -8.26 4.68
C SER A 56 8.95 -9.46 3.76
N GLN A 57 7.75 -10.04 3.84
CA GLN A 57 7.32 -11.12 2.95
C GLN A 57 6.66 -10.63 1.65
N ARG A 58 6.54 -9.31 1.43
CA ARG A 58 5.89 -8.69 0.26
C ARG A 58 4.44 -9.12 0.04
N LYS A 59 3.76 -9.54 1.11
CA LYS A 59 2.35 -9.96 1.09
C LYS A 59 1.38 -8.83 1.41
N TYR A 60 1.86 -7.81 2.11
CA TYR A 60 1.03 -6.71 2.59
C TYR A 60 1.70 -5.38 2.32
N LEU A 61 0.90 -4.39 1.92
CA LEU A 61 1.28 -3.01 1.75
C LEU A 61 0.45 -2.15 2.71
N TYR A 62 1.12 -1.27 3.43
CA TYR A 62 0.52 -0.35 4.37
C TYR A 62 0.69 1.06 3.84
N SER A 63 -0.43 1.78 3.70
CA SER A 63 -0.46 3.17 3.31
C SER A 63 -0.85 4.03 4.50
N VAL A 64 -0.08 5.07 4.78
CA VAL A 64 -0.50 6.14 5.69
C VAL A 64 -1.28 7.18 4.88
N ASN A 65 -2.47 7.46 5.35
CA ASN A 65 -3.39 8.44 4.79
C ASN A 65 -3.33 9.70 5.65
N GLU A 66 -2.79 10.77 5.08
CA GLU A 66 -2.72 12.07 5.72
C GLU A 66 -4.07 12.79 5.58
N VAL A 67 -5.02 12.33 6.38
CA VAL A 67 -6.35 12.92 6.53
C VAL A 67 -6.43 13.64 7.87
N GLY A 68 -7.10 14.81 7.87
CA GLY A 68 -7.26 15.64 9.08
C GLY A 68 -8.32 15.10 10.04
N GLU A 69 -9.26 14.32 9.52
CA GLU A 69 -10.32 13.62 10.27
C GLU A 69 -10.51 12.22 9.69
N PHE A 70 -10.63 11.23 10.58
CA PHE A 70 -11.02 9.87 10.22
C PHE A 70 -11.98 9.35 11.28
N ALA A 71 -13.12 8.79 10.84
CA ALA A 71 -14.19 8.29 11.70
C ALA A 71 -14.73 9.31 12.74
N GLY A 72 -14.69 10.62 12.42
CA GLY A 72 -15.18 11.69 13.30
C GLY A 72 -14.18 12.15 14.37
N GLU A 73 -12.94 11.67 14.34
CA GLU A 73 -11.86 12.13 15.20
C GLU A 73 -10.74 12.76 14.37
N SER A 74 -10.09 13.81 14.90
CA SER A 74 -8.93 14.41 14.24
C SER A 74 -7.73 13.46 14.32
N SER A 75 -7.66 12.57 13.34
CA SER A 75 -6.66 11.51 13.26
C SER A 75 -6.38 11.19 11.79
N GLY A 76 -5.12 10.89 11.47
CA GLY A 76 -4.79 10.27 10.19
C GLY A 76 -5.31 8.84 10.14
N ALA A 77 -5.33 8.24 8.96
CA ALA A 77 -5.71 6.84 8.80
C ALA A 77 -4.52 6.01 8.29
N VAL A 78 -4.54 4.72 8.57
CA VAL A 78 -3.64 3.74 7.97
C VAL A 78 -4.50 2.71 7.27
N THR A 79 -4.24 2.52 5.98
CA THR A 79 -4.92 1.53 5.16
C THR A 79 -3.97 0.38 4.88
N ALA A 80 -4.42 -0.86 5.10
CA ALA A 80 -3.69 -2.06 4.74
C ALA A 80 -4.29 -2.69 3.47
N PHE A 81 -3.38 -3.17 2.63
CA PHE A 81 -3.67 -3.89 1.39
C PHE A 81 -2.94 -5.21 1.38
N SER A 82 -3.53 -6.24 0.78
CA SER A 82 -2.80 -7.43 0.37
C SER A 82 -2.26 -7.22 -1.05
N ILE A 83 -1.02 -7.64 -1.26
CA ILE A 83 -0.37 -7.66 -2.56
C ILE A 83 -0.61 -9.03 -3.19
N ASP A 84 -1.13 -9.05 -4.41
CA ASP A 84 -1.10 -10.23 -5.26
C ASP A 84 0.32 -10.41 -5.82
N SER A 85 0.95 -11.56 -5.58
CA SER A 85 2.33 -11.82 -6.01
C SER A 85 2.48 -12.08 -7.50
N GLU A 86 1.40 -12.47 -8.18
CA GLU A 86 1.39 -12.77 -9.62
C GLU A 86 1.08 -11.53 -10.46
N THR A 87 0.19 -10.66 -9.98
CA THR A 87 -0.23 -9.47 -10.73
C THR A 87 0.34 -8.17 -10.18
N GLY A 88 0.76 -8.13 -8.91
CA GLY A 88 1.15 -6.90 -8.21
C GLY A 88 -0.04 -6.04 -7.79
N GLU A 89 -1.27 -6.51 -7.98
CA GLU A 89 -2.47 -5.76 -7.62
C GLU A 89 -2.65 -5.66 -6.10
N LEU A 90 -3.22 -4.53 -5.67
CA LEU A 90 -3.52 -4.27 -4.28
C LEU A 90 -4.99 -4.49 -4.01
N THR A 91 -5.29 -5.41 -3.10
CA THR A 91 -6.64 -5.62 -2.59
C THR A 91 -6.77 -4.96 -1.23
N TYR A 92 -7.75 -4.08 -1.09
CA TYR A 92 -8.06 -3.43 0.18
C TYR A 92 -8.44 -4.47 1.24
N LEU A 93 -7.79 -4.41 2.41
CA LEU A 93 -8.11 -5.29 3.54
C LEU A 93 -8.91 -4.53 4.60
N ASN A 94 -8.30 -3.50 5.17
CA ASN A 94 -8.92 -2.70 6.21
C ASN A 94 -8.27 -1.32 6.31
N GLN A 95 -8.94 -0.44 7.06
CA GLN A 95 -8.46 0.89 7.40
C GLN A 95 -8.66 1.12 8.89
N GLN A 96 -7.66 1.70 9.54
CA GLN A 96 -7.67 1.97 10.98
C GLN A 96 -7.23 3.40 11.23
N SER A 97 -7.75 4.01 12.30
CA SER A 97 -7.25 5.31 12.76
C SER A 97 -5.81 5.15 13.23
N SER A 98 -4.93 6.06 12.80
CA SER A 98 -3.56 6.17 13.33
C SER A 98 -3.54 6.55 14.81
N ARG A 99 -4.70 6.96 15.38
CA ARG A 99 -4.97 7.36 16.77
C ARG A 99 -4.10 8.49 17.33
N ARG A 100 -2.92 8.77 16.76
CA ARG A 100 -2.03 9.90 17.02
C ARG A 100 -1.19 10.22 15.78
N SER A 101 -1.14 11.50 15.44
CA SER A 101 -0.22 12.22 14.53
C SER A 101 0.70 11.36 13.65
N SER A 102 0.35 11.26 12.36
CA SER A 102 1.09 11.00 11.10
C SER A 102 2.43 10.24 11.03
N CYS A 103 3.10 9.88 12.12
CA CYS A 103 4.48 9.41 12.13
C CYS A 103 4.61 8.13 12.97
N GLN A 104 3.95 7.01 12.64
CA GLN A 104 4.09 5.78 13.44
C GLN A 104 3.69 4.45 12.76
N LEU A 105 4.15 4.19 11.52
CA LEU A 105 4.05 2.82 10.96
C LEU A 105 4.79 1.78 11.81
N TRP A 106 5.90 2.18 12.42
CA TRP A 106 6.70 1.34 13.31
C TRP A 106 5.93 0.87 14.56
N TRP A 107 5.08 1.71 15.12
CA TRP A 107 4.33 1.35 16.33
C TRP A 107 3.17 0.40 16.03
N TRP A 108 2.58 0.50 14.82
CA TRP A 108 1.54 -0.41 14.37
C TRP A 108 2.08 -1.83 14.14
N LYS A 109 3.24 -1.98 13.45
CA LYS A 109 3.92 -3.27 13.27
C LYS A 109 4.33 -3.92 14.61
N CYS A 110 4.65 -3.12 15.62
CA CYS A 110 4.98 -3.61 16.97
C CYS A 110 3.75 -4.02 17.81
N PHE A 111 2.59 -3.38 17.62
CA PHE A 111 1.37 -3.68 18.40
C PHE A 111 0.47 -4.72 17.72
N TYR A 112 0.56 -4.86 16.39
CA TYR A 112 -0.12 -5.89 15.60
C TYR A 112 0.91 -6.77 14.87
N PRO A 113 1.77 -7.50 15.60
CA PRO A 113 2.55 -8.56 14.97
C PRO A 113 1.56 -9.57 14.41
N THR A 114 1.72 -9.90 13.14
CA THR A 114 0.89 -10.82 12.37
C THR A 114 0.72 -12.16 13.08
N ASN A 115 -0.28 -12.28 13.94
CA ASN A 115 -0.81 -13.55 14.40
C ASN A 115 -2.10 -13.81 13.61
N THR A 116 -1.90 -14.22 12.36
CA THR A 116 -2.95 -14.64 11.43
C THR A 116 -3.55 -15.94 11.94
N THR A 117 -4.63 -15.87 12.73
CA THR A 117 -5.54 -17.01 12.92
C THR A 117 -6.96 -16.64 13.36
N GLY A 118 -7.35 -15.37 13.40
CA GLY A 118 -8.64 -14.99 13.98
C GLY A 118 -9.36 -13.78 13.40
N TRP A 119 -9.12 -13.42 12.14
CA TRP A 119 -9.68 -12.18 11.56
C TRP A 119 -10.51 -12.37 10.28
N ALA A 120 -10.87 -13.61 9.93
CA ALA A 120 -11.75 -13.92 8.79
C ALA A 120 -13.19 -14.27 9.19
N ASP A 121 -13.54 -14.21 10.48
CA ASP A 121 -14.91 -14.44 10.97
C ASP A 121 -15.30 -13.38 12.01
N ARG A 122 -15.67 -12.19 11.54
CA ARG A 122 -16.79 -11.41 12.09
C ARG A 122 -17.08 -10.13 11.31
#